data_AF-A0A2V6D4B0-F1
#
_entry.id   AF-A0A2V6D4B0-F1
#
_cell.length_a   1.000
_cell.length_b   1.000
_cell.length_c   1.000
_cell.angle_alpha   90.00
_cell.angle_beta   90.00
_cell.angle_gamma   90.00
#
_symmetry.space_group_name_H-M   'P 1'
#
loop_
_entity.id
_entity.type
_entity.pdbx_description
1 polymer ?
#
loop_
_entity_poly.entity_id
_entity_poly.type
_entity_poly.pdbx_seq_one_letter_code
_entity_poly.pdbx_strand_id
1 'polypeptide(L)'
;MQYVTAFSRPQTVPAVPAAAPRRTLWILGSWRDLILYVGTPLLLVPVFALAQARWSAQDIYIFVAAFGATGHHLPGMIRAYGDRALFERFRWRFIFAPIFLLGVCVAFTWWDLKGLVLVVFFWGVWHGMMQTYGFCRIYDAKAGSFAPVTRRLDLATCALWFATAVLLSPQRMADTLETYYASGGPYLSPSFLRAAQQILLGAAISASILFLGNFVRMWVVGKRPNPVKLALL
;
A
#
# COMPACT_ATOMS: atom_id res chain seq x y z
N MET A 1 -42.56 23.88 -39.16
CA MET A 1 -41.39 23.00 -38.94
C MET A 1 -41.42 22.56 -37.49
N GLN A 2 -41.77 21.29 -37.25
CA GLN A 2 -41.81 20.70 -35.91
C GLN A 2 -40.39 20.32 -35.48
N TYR A 3 -39.95 20.83 -34.34
CA TYR A 3 -38.72 20.39 -33.68
C TYR A 3 -38.95 19.00 -33.08
N VAL A 4 -38.40 17.98 -33.72
CA VAL A 4 -38.35 16.61 -33.18
C VAL A 4 -37.22 16.57 -32.16
N THR A 5 -37.56 16.50 -30.88
CA THR A 5 -36.61 16.26 -29.79
C THR A 5 -36.08 14.83 -29.86
N ALA A 6 -34.92 14.65 -30.51
CA ALA A 6 -34.21 13.38 -30.59
C ALA A 6 -33.41 13.09 -29.31
N PHE A 7 -34.09 12.88 -28.18
CA PHE A 7 -33.50 12.28 -26.98
C PHE A 7 -34.52 11.43 -26.25
N SER A 8 -34.83 10.26 -26.82
CA SER A 8 -35.46 9.17 -26.08
C SER A 8 -34.50 8.73 -24.97
N ARG A 9 -34.97 8.72 -23.72
CA ARG A 9 -34.24 8.11 -22.59
C ARG A 9 -33.82 6.69 -22.98
N PRO A 10 -32.61 6.22 -22.64
CA PRO A 10 -32.27 4.81 -22.79
C PRO A 10 -33.33 3.99 -22.07
N GLN A 11 -34.12 3.22 -22.82
CA GLN A 11 -34.95 2.18 -22.23
C GLN A 11 -33.99 1.20 -21.56
N THR A 12 -33.95 1.25 -20.23
CA THR A 12 -33.21 0.27 -19.44
C THR A 12 -33.88 -1.08 -19.67
N VAL A 13 -33.25 -1.92 -20.50
CA VAL A 13 -33.58 -3.34 -20.62
C VAL A 13 -33.69 -3.89 -19.19
N PRO A 14 -34.77 -4.61 -18.82
CA PRO A 14 -34.86 -5.26 -17.52
C PRO A 14 -33.59 -6.08 -17.30
N ALA A 15 -32.93 -5.88 -16.16
CA ALA A 15 -31.72 -6.63 -15.85
C ALA A 15 -32.06 -8.12 -15.88
N VAL A 16 -31.47 -8.85 -16.85
CA VAL A 16 -31.46 -10.31 -16.82
C VAL A 16 -30.93 -10.70 -15.44
N PRO A 17 -31.59 -11.59 -14.68
CA PRO A 17 -31.06 -12.07 -13.41
C PRO A 17 -29.70 -12.69 -13.68
N ALA A 18 -28.63 -11.93 -13.46
CA ALA A 18 -27.28 -12.44 -13.55
C ALA A 18 -27.18 -13.48 -12.43
N ALA A 19 -26.99 -14.75 -12.81
CA ALA A 19 -26.68 -15.80 -11.86
C ALA A 19 -25.57 -15.27 -10.93
N ALA A 20 -25.78 -15.37 -9.62
CA ALA A 20 -24.84 -14.83 -8.65
C ALA A 20 -23.44 -15.36 -9.02
N PRO A 21 -22.45 -14.47 -9.28
CA PRO A 21 -21.14 -14.91 -9.72
C PRO A 21 -20.58 -15.90 -8.69
N ARG A 22 -20.07 -17.05 -9.17
CA ARG A 22 -19.45 -18.06 -8.30
C ARG A 22 -18.44 -17.36 -7.40
N ARG A 23 -18.50 -17.63 -6.09
CA ARG A 23 -17.51 -17.11 -5.14
C ARG A 23 -16.13 -17.61 -5.54
N THR A 24 -15.30 -16.71 -6.06
CA THR A 24 -13.89 -16.96 -6.33
C THR A 24 -13.07 -16.43 -5.16
N LEU A 25 -12.02 -17.14 -4.76
CA LEU A 25 -11.05 -16.61 -3.80
C LEU A 25 -10.07 -15.62 -4.45
N TRP A 26 -9.99 -15.63 -5.78
CA TRP A 26 -8.98 -14.91 -6.56
C TRP A 26 -9.56 -13.69 -7.28
N ILE A 27 -8.71 -12.70 -7.53
CA ILE A 27 -9.02 -11.44 -8.23
C ILE A 27 -9.09 -11.71 -9.74
N LEU A 28 -8.00 -12.20 -10.33
CA LEU A 28 -7.86 -12.51 -11.75
C LEU A 28 -7.86 -14.02 -12.04
N GLY A 29 -7.45 -14.82 -11.06
CA GLY A 29 -7.34 -16.27 -11.13
C GLY A 29 -6.13 -16.76 -10.33
N SER A 30 -6.11 -18.02 -9.90
CA SER A 30 -5.09 -18.53 -8.97
C SER A 30 -3.66 -18.29 -9.44
N TRP A 31 -3.31 -18.72 -10.66
CA TRP A 31 -1.93 -18.58 -11.16
C TRP A 31 -1.53 -17.12 -11.41
N ARG A 32 -2.45 -16.28 -11.89
CA ARG A 32 -2.18 -14.85 -12.14
C ARG A 32 -1.99 -14.10 -10.83
N ASP A 33 -2.85 -14.33 -9.86
CA ASP A 33 -2.74 -13.74 -8.52
C ASP A 33 -1.46 -14.22 -7.83
N LEU A 34 -1.11 -15.50 -7.96
CA LEU A 34 0.15 -16.04 -7.43
C LEU A 34 1.36 -15.36 -8.04
N ILE A 35 1.42 -15.15 -9.35
CA ILE A 35 2.58 -14.47 -9.95
C ILE A 35 2.59 -12.99 -9.59
N LEU A 36 1.47 -12.30 -9.75
CA LEU A 36 1.41 -10.83 -9.74
C LEU A 36 1.26 -10.23 -8.34
N TYR A 37 0.58 -10.90 -7.41
CA TYR A 37 0.19 -10.32 -6.12
C TYR A 37 0.78 -11.04 -4.90
N VAL A 38 0.89 -12.36 -4.94
CA VAL A 38 1.29 -13.16 -3.76
C VAL A 38 2.75 -13.59 -3.83
N GLY A 39 3.15 -14.22 -4.93
CA GLY A 39 4.47 -14.78 -5.12
C GLY A 39 5.54 -13.72 -5.34
N THR A 40 5.25 -12.62 -6.05
CA THR A 40 6.20 -11.52 -6.21
C THR A 40 6.76 -11.02 -4.87
N PRO A 41 5.95 -10.57 -3.89
CA PRO A 41 6.49 -10.09 -2.61
C PRO A 41 7.22 -11.18 -1.81
N LEU A 42 6.79 -12.45 -1.89
CA LEU A 42 7.49 -13.56 -1.24
C LEU A 42 8.85 -13.85 -1.89
N LEU A 43 8.94 -13.78 -3.22
CA LEU A 43 10.18 -13.97 -3.98
C LEU A 43 11.18 -12.83 -3.75
N LEU A 44 10.70 -11.62 -3.44
CA LEU A 44 11.58 -10.50 -3.15
C LEU A 44 12.50 -10.80 -1.95
N VAL A 45 12.04 -11.52 -0.92
CA VAL A 45 12.85 -11.83 0.27
C VAL A 45 14.15 -12.59 -0.08
N PRO A 46 14.12 -13.78 -0.71
CA PRO A 46 15.33 -14.48 -1.10
C PRO A 46 16.12 -13.74 -2.18
N VAL A 47 15.46 -13.04 -3.11
CA VAL A 47 16.16 -12.23 -4.13
C VAL A 47 16.98 -11.11 -3.48
N PHE A 48 16.42 -10.38 -2.51
CA PHE A 48 17.15 -9.36 -1.78
C PHE A 48 18.24 -9.94 -0.89
N ALA A 49 18.02 -11.11 -0.29
CA ALA A 49 19.07 -11.80 0.48
C ALA A 49 20.28 -12.15 -0.41
N LEU A 50 20.02 -12.69 -1.62
CA LEU A 50 21.07 -12.99 -2.60
C LEU A 50 21.72 -11.72 -3.16
N ALA A 51 20.93 -10.68 -3.43
CA ALA A 51 21.43 -9.41 -3.95
C ALA A 51 22.41 -8.74 -2.97
N GLN A 52 22.12 -8.79 -1.67
CA GLN A 52 23.00 -8.25 -0.62
C GLN A 52 24.36 -8.96 -0.54
N ALA A 53 24.51 -10.17 -1.10
CA ALA A 53 25.80 -10.84 -1.21
C ALA A 53 26.69 -10.30 -2.34
N ARG A 54 26.14 -9.46 -3.23
CA ARG A 54 26.80 -8.99 -4.47
C ARG A 54 26.83 -7.47 -4.61
N TRP A 55 25.84 -6.78 -4.05
CA TRP A 55 25.65 -5.34 -4.22
C TRP A 55 25.47 -4.65 -2.88
N SER A 56 25.88 -3.37 -2.83
CA SER A 56 25.62 -2.55 -1.66
C SER A 56 24.12 -2.31 -1.51
N ALA A 57 23.67 -2.02 -0.29
CA ALA A 57 22.28 -1.71 -0.06
C ALA A 57 21.85 -0.40 -0.75
N GLN A 58 22.79 0.50 -1.06
CA GLN A 58 22.54 1.70 -1.87
C GLN A 58 22.25 1.33 -3.32
N ASP A 59 23.03 0.45 -3.94
CA ASP A 59 22.79 -0.01 -5.33
C ASP A 59 21.43 -0.69 -5.45
N ILE A 60 21.12 -1.55 -4.48
CA ILE A 60 19.84 -2.23 -4.38
C ILE A 60 18.71 -1.19 -4.23
N TYR A 61 18.88 -0.20 -3.37
CA TYR A 61 17.90 0.88 -3.19
C TYR A 61 17.67 1.67 -4.48
N ILE A 62 18.73 2.05 -5.19
CA ILE A 62 18.63 2.79 -6.46
C ILE A 62 17.85 1.96 -7.48
N PHE A 63 18.15 0.66 -7.61
CA PHE A 63 17.41 -0.23 -8.51
C PHE A 63 15.93 -0.30 -8.14
N VAL A 64 15.61 -0.48 -6.86
CA VAL A 64 14.22 -0.53 -6.36
C VAL A 64 13.50 0.80 -6.54
N ALA A 65 14.17 1.93 -6.31
CA ALA A 65 13.59 3.26 -6.53
C ALA A 65 13.32 3.50 -8.02
N ALA A 66 14.28 3.18 -8.89
CA ALA A 66 14.15 3.37 -10.33
C ALA A 66 13.05 2.48 -10.94
N PHE A 67 13.11 1.16 -10.74
CA PHE A 67 12.17 0.24 -11.36
C PHE A 67 10.92 0.00 -10.51
N GLY A 68 11.12 -0.24 -9.22
CA GLY A 68 10.05 -0.55 -8.29
C GLY A 68 9.14 0.65 -8.05
N ALA A 69 9.68 1.81 -7.65
CA ALA A 69 8.88 2.99 -7.35
C ALA A 69 8.37 3.70 -8.62
N THR A 70 9.27 4.08 -9.53
CA THR A 70 8.86 4.85 -10.73
C THR A 70 8.00 4.03 -11.68
N GLY A 71 8.31 2.74 -11.87
CA GLY A 71 7.59 1.86 -12.79
C GLY A 71 6.11 1.67 -12.41
N HIS A 72 5.78 1.57 -11.13
CA HIS A 72 4.39 1.35 -10.69
C HIS A 72 3.53 2.62 -10.72
N HIS A 73 4.13 3.81 -10.75
CA HIS A 73 3.39 5.07 -10.86
C HIS A 73 2.82 5.28 -12.26
N LEU A 74 3.47 4.76 -13.31
CA LEU A 74 3.10 4.97 -14.70
C LEU A 74 1.67 4.51 -15.03
N PRO A 75 1.21 3.28 -14.66
CA PRO A 75 -0.19 2.89 -14.85
C PRO A 75 -1.18 3.84 -14.17
N GLY A 76 -0.82 4.39 -13.00
CA GLY A 76 -1.62 5.38 -12.29
C GLY A 76 -1.76 6.69 -13.08
N MET A 77 -0.67 7.16 -13.68
CA MET A 77 -0.67 8.36 -14.53
C MET A 77 -1.46 8.14 -15.82
N ILE A 78 -1.27 6.99 -16.48
CA ILE A 78 -2.05 6.62 -17.67
C ILE A 78 -3.54 6.61 -17.35
N ARG A 79 -3.94 6.04 -16.20
CA ARG A 79 -5.34 6.06 -15.78
C ARG A 79 -5.85 7.47 -15.47
N ALA A 80 -5.08 8.29 -14.76
CA ALA A 80 -5.51 9.62 -14.33
C ALA A 80 -5.68 10.61 -15.50
N TYR A 81 -4.79 10.55 -16.50
CA TYR A 81 -4.77 11.49 -17.62
C TYR A 81 -5.26 10.90 -18.95
N GLY A 82 -5.35 9.56 -19.06
CA GLY A 82 -5.84 8.88 -20.25
C GLY A 82 -7.34 8.55 -20.22
N ASP A 83 -7.96 8.41 -19.05
CA ASP A 83 -9.41 8.25 -18.92
C ASP A 83 -10.08 9.62 -18.87
N ARG A 84 -10.74 10.00 -19.96
CA ARG A 84 -11.41 11.29 -20.10
C ARG A 84 -12.50 11.52 -19.06
N ALA A 85 -13.30 10.50 -18.74
CA ALA A 85 -14.39 10.64 -17.78
C ALA A 85 -13.86 10.82 -16.36
N LEU A 86 -12.79 10.11 -16.00
CA LEU A 86 -12.11 10.28 -14.73
C LEU A 86 -11.45 11.66 -14.62
N PHE A 87 -10.78 12.10 -15.68
CA PHE A 87 -10.13 13.40 -15.72
C PHE A 87 -11.14 14.54 -15.58
N GLU A 88 -12.23 14.53 -16.37
CA GLU A 88 -13.27 15.57 -16.28
C GLU A 88 -13.89 15.64 -14.88
N ARG A 89 -14.10 14.50 -14.22
CA ARG A 89 -14.62 14.43 -12.85
C ARG A 89 -13.70 15.05 -11.81
N PHE A 90 -12.38 14.91 -11.95
CA PHE A 90 -11.40 15.38 -10.96
C PHE A 90 -10.42 16.43 -11.52
N ARG A 91 -10.81 17.13 -12.60
CA ARG A 91 -9.94 17.99 -13.43
C ARG A 91 -9.05 18.93 -12.63
N TRP A 92 -9.62 19.62 -11.64
CA TRP A 92 -8.88 20.61 -10.86
C TRP A 92 -7.85 19.96 -9.94
N ARG A 93 -8.12 18.77 -9.42
CA ARG A 93 -7.16 18.02 -8.61
C ARG A 93 -6.00 17.53 -9.48
N PHE A 94 -6.30 17.02 -10.68
CA PHE A 94 -5.26 16.54 -11.60
C PHE A 94 -4.45 17.66 -12.26
N ILE A 95 -4.94 18.90 -12.29
CA ILE A 95 -4.17 20.05 -12.77
C ILE A 95 -3.37 20.68 -11.63
N PHE A 96 -4.03 21.03 -10.52
CA PHE A 96 -3.38 21.83 -9.47
C PHE A 96 -2.48 21.01 -8.56
N ALA A 97 -2.77 19.72 -8.30
CA ALA A 97 -1.93 18.93 -7.41
C ALA A 97 -0.50 18.74 -7.95
N PRO A 98 -0.27 18.38 -9.23
CA PRO A 98 1.10 18.30 -9.77
C PRO A 98 1.83 19.65 -9.76
N ILE A 99 1.15 20.75 -10.10
CA ILE A 99 1.74 22.10 -10.08
C ILE A 99 2.13 22.49 -8.64
N PHE A 100 1.23 22.25 -7.69
CA PHE A 100 1.49 22.49 -6.28
C PHE A 100 2.67 21.66 -5.78
N LEU A 101 2.69 20.35 -6.06
CA LEU A 101 3.78 19.48 -5.66
C LEU A 101 5.11 19.88 -6.30
N LEU A 102 5.11 20.28 -7.58
CA LEU A 102 6.30 20.81 -8.24
C LEU A 102 6.79 22.08 -7.54
N GLY A 103 5.90 23.02 -7.24
CA GLY A 103 6.23 24.25 -6.51
C GLY A 103 6.82 23.98 -5.13
N VAL A 104 6.23 23.04 -4.38
CA VAL A 104 6.74 22.59 -3.06
C VAL A 104 8.12 21.93 -3.21
N CYS A 105 8.31 21.04 -4.17
CA CYS A 105 9.60 20.42 -4.42
C CYS A 105 10.68 21.45 -4.77
N VAL A 106 10.39 22.37 -5.69
CA VAL A 106 11.32 23.44 -6.08
C VAL A 106 11.67 24.33 -4.90
N ALA A 107 10.67 24.76 -4.12
CA ALA A 107 10.86 25.54 -2.91
C ALA A 107 11.78 24.84 -1.90
N PHE A 108 11.51 23.58 -1.59
CA PHE A 108 12.29 22.83 -0.61
C PHE A 108 13.71 22.58 -1.10
N THR A 109 13.92 22.33 -2.40
CA THR A 109 15.27 22.23 -2.98
C THR A 109 15.99 23.57 -2.96
N TRP A 110 15.32 24.67 -3.32
CA TRP A 110 15.92 26.00 -3.39
C TRP A 110 16.39 26.52 -2.03
N TRP A 111 15.62 26.24 -0.97
CA TRP A 111 15.94 26.65 0.40
C TRP A 111 16.63 25.56 1.22
N ASP A 112 17.07 24.48 0.57
CA ASP A 112 17.73 23.33 1.20
C ASP A 112 16.97 22.70 2.39
N LEU A 113 15.64 22.73 2.33
CA LEU A 113 14.77 22.21 3.39
C LEU A 113 14.67 20.68 3.28
N LYS A 114 15.23 19.95 4.26
CA LYS A 114 15.27 18.48 4.24
C LYS A 114 13.96 17.80 4.65
N GLY A 115 13.06 18.53 5.30
CA GLY A 115 11.82 17.98 5.87
C GLY A 115 10.89 17.30 4.86
N LEU A 116 10.90 17.73 3.60
CA LEU A 116 10.09 17.10 2.55
C LEU A 116 10.50 15.65 2.31
N VAL A 117 11.78 15.31 2.45
CA VAL A 117 12.27 13.93 2.29
C VAL A 117 11.64 13.01 3.33
N LEU A 118 11.51 13.45 4.59
CA LEU A 118 10.82 12.69 5.64
C LEU A 118 9.35 12.51 5.32
N VAL A 119 8.67 13.58 4.88
CA VAL A 119 7.25 13.53 4.52
C VAL A 119 7.02 12.52 3.39
N VAL A 120 7.83 12.58 2.34
CA VAL A 120 7.75 11.65 1.20
C VAL A 120 8.07 10.22 1.64
N PHE A 121 9.06 10.03 2.51
CA PHE A 121 9.40 8.72 3.05
C PHE A 121 8.23 8.10 3.84
N PHE A 122 7.70 8.82 4.84
CA PHE A 122 6.57 8.33 5.63
C PHE A 122 5.31 8.14 4.79
N TRP A 123 5.06 9.02 3.82
CA TRP A 123 3.99 8.84 2.85
C TRP A 123 4.18 7.56 2.02
N GLY A 124 5.40 7.26 1.58
CA GLY A 124 5.72 6.04 0.83
C GLY A 124 5.49 4.77 1.67
N VAL A 125 5.92 4.77 2.94
CA VAL A 125 5.66 3.67 3.89
C VAL A 125 4.16 3.48 4.09
N TRP A 126 3.42 4.57 4.35
CA TRP A 126 1.96 4.54 4.48
C TRP A 126 1.27 4.05 3.21
N HIS A 127 1.71 4.52 2.04
CA HIS A 127 1.15 4.14 0.75
C HIS A 127 1.30 2.64 0.50
N GLY A 128 2.52 2.10 0.67
CA GLY A 128 2.78 0.67 0.54
C GLY A 128 1.97 -0.16 1.55
N MET A 129 1.92 0.29 2.80
CA MET A 129 1.12 -0.35 3.85
C MET A 129 -0.37 -0.39 3.48
N MET A 130 -0.95 0.72 3.05
CA MET A 130 -2.36 0.80 2.64
C MET A 130 -2.64 0.00 1.38
N GLN A 131 -1.68 -0.15 0.47
CA GLN A 131 -1.79 -1.00 -0.71
C GLN A 131 -1.88 -2.48 -0.31
N THR A 132 -0.98 -2.98 0.55
CA THR A 132 -1.02 -4.36 1.07
C THR A 132 -2.31 -4.62 1.84
N TYR A 133 -2.72 -3.69 2.72
CA TYR A 133 -3.99 -3.77 3.42
C TYR A 133 -5.19 -3.80 2.47
N GLY A 134 -5.15 -2.99 1.40
CA GLY A 134 -6.16 -2.95 0.35
C GLY A 134 -6.32 -4.29 -0.37
N PHE A 135 -5.22 -4.96 -0.73
CA PHE A 135 -5.27 -6.32 -1.29
C PHE A 135 -5.95 -7.29 -0.34
N CYS A 136 -5.60 -7.26 0.95
CA CYS A 136 -6.25 -8.09 1.96
C CYS A 136 -7.77 -7.85 2.01
N ARG A 137 -8.23 -6.60 1.87
CA ARG A 137 -9.67 -6.27 1.82
C ARG A 137 -10.36 -6.82 0.57
N ILE A 138 -9.70 -6.75 -0.60
CA ILE A 138 -10.26 -7.28 -1.85
C ILE A 138 -10.40 -8.81 -1.74
N TYR A 139 -9.37 -9.49 -1.22
CA TYR A 139 -9.41 -10.94 -0.98
C TYR A 139 -10.50 -11.34 0.02
N ASP A 140 -10.64 -10.62 1.13
CA ASP A 140 -11.72 -10.84 2.10
C ASP A 140 -13.11 -10.62 1.48
N ALA A 141 -13.29 -9.58 0.67
CA ALA A 141 -14.55 -9.32 -0.01
C ALA A 141 -14.93 -10.46 -0.98
N LYS A 142 -13.94 -11.01 -1.68
CA LYS A 142 -14.09 -12.20 -2.54
C LYS A 142 -14.51 -13.45 -1.76
N ALA A 143 -14.04 -13.60 -0.52
CA ALA A 143 -14.46 -14.65 0.42
C ALA A 143 -15.78 -14.35 1.16
N GLY A 144 -16.34 -13.14 1.01
CA GLY A 144 -17.52 -12.69 1.75
C GLY A 144 -17.26 -12.37 3.23
N SER A 145 -16.01 -12.07 3.59
CA SER A 145 -15.60 -11.75 4.96
C SER A 145 -15.58 -10.23 5.18
N PHE A 146 -16.47 -9.74 6.05
CA PHE A 146 -16.63 -8.30 6.33
C PHE A 146 -16.60 -7.95 7.83
N ALA A 147 -16.17 -8.89 8.68
CA ALA A 147 -16.17 -8.70 10.12
C ALA A 147 -15.31 -7.48 10.54
N PRO A 148 -15.85 -6.54 11.35
CA PRO A 148 -15.12 -5.35 11.78
C PRO A 148 -13.83 -5.63 12.56
N VAL A 149 -13.80 -6.73 13.33
CA VAL A 149 -12.63 -7.15 14.09
C VAL A 149 -11.52 -7.62 13.15
N THR A 150 -11.84 -8.50 12.19
CA THR A 150 -10.89 -8.97 11.17
C THR A 150 -10.26 -7.80 10.43
N ARG A 151 -11.04 -6.84 9.90
CA ARG A 151 -10.47 -5.71 9.17
C ARG A 151 -9.56 -4.81 10.02
N ARG A 152 -9.80 -4.71 11.33
CA ARG A 152 -9.00 -3.91 12.27
C ARG A 152 -7.70 -4.62 12.63
N LEU A 153 -7.76 -5.93 12.88
CA LEU A 153 -6.57 -6.75 13.13
C LEU A 153 -5.66 -6.81 11.90
N ASP A 154 -6.24 -6.94 10.71
CA ASP A 154 -5.48 -6.96 9.47
C ASP A 154 -4.79 -5.60 9.24
N LEU A 155 -5.46 -4.47 9.53
CA LEU A 155 -4.86 -3.13 9.47
C LEU A 155 -3.76 -2.96 10.52
N ALA A 156 -4.02 -3.35 11.77
CA ALA A 156 -3.06 -3.22 12.86
C ALA A 156 -1.79 -4.03 12.60
N THR A 157 -1.95 -5.28 12.14
CA THR A 157 -0.84 -6.16 11.76
C THR A 157 -0.02 -5.52 10.64
N CYS A 158 -0.67 -5.08 9.56
CA CYS A 158 0.01 -4.41 8.45
C CYS A 158 0.76 -3.16 8.92
N ALA A 159 0.12 -2.29 9.70
CA ALA A 159 0.71 -1.04 10.17
C ALA A 159 1.89 -1.26 11.10
N LEU A 160 1.76 -2.18 12.07
CA LEU A 160 2.81 -2.46 13.03
C LEU A 160 4.01 -3.12 12.36
N TRP A 161 3.84 -4.03 11.41
CA TRP A 161 4.97 -4.63 10.70
C TRP A 161 5.66 -3.66 9.75
N PHE A 162 4.95 -2.79 9.05
CA PHE A 162 5.58 -1.73 8.25
C PHE A 162 6.37 -0.76 9.12
N ALA A 163 5.81 -0.32 10.25
CA ALA A 163 6.52 0.55 11.18
C ALA A 163 7.74 -0.17 11.80
N THR A 164 7.60 -1.46 12.17
CA THR A 164 8.68 -2.30 12.70
C THR A 164 9.80 -2.42 11.66
N ALA A 165 9.48 -2.68 10.39
CA ALA A 165 10.48 -2.79 9.33
C ALA A 165 11.29 -1.50 9.15
N VAL A 166 10.65 -0.33 9.28
CA VAL A 166 11.35 0.97 9.26
C VAL A 166 12.27 1.11 10.47
N LEU A 167 11.78 0.81 11.68
CA LEU A 167 12.53 1.05 12.91
C LEU A 167 13.63 0.02 13.20
N LEU A 168 13.48 -1.22 12.75
CA LEU A 168 14.45 -2.29 12.99
C LEU A 168 15.47 -2.42 11.86
N SER A 169 15.23 -1.80 10.69
CA SER A 169 16.22 -1.76 9.61
C SER A 169 17.33 -0.75 9.95
N PRO A 170 18.60 -1.19 10.11
CA PRO A 170 19.68 -0.29 10.52
C PRO A 170 19.89 0.87 9.56
N GLN A 171 19.89 0.58 8.25
CA GLN A 171 20.08 1.61 7.23
C GLN A 171 18.89 2.57 7.17
N ARG A 172 17.65 2.05 7.19
CA ARG A 172 16.47 2.93 7.15
C ARG A 172 16.40 3.82 8.38
N MET A 173 16.74 3.30 9.55
CA MET A 173 16.84 4.09 10.77
C MET A 173 17.90 5.17 10.64
N ALA A 174 19.10 4.83 10.15
CA ALA A 174 20.19 5.80 9.95
C ALA A 174 19.77 6.93 9.00
N ASP A 175 19.28 6.59 7.80
CA ASP A 175 18.82 7.57 6.80
C ASP A 175 17.69 8.46 7.35
N THR A 176 16.75 7.87 8.10
CA THR A 176 15.62 8.60 8.70
C THR A 176 16.08 9.57 9.78
N LEU A 177 16.97 9.12 10.68
CA LEU A 177 17.51 9.96 11.75
C LEU A 177 18.39 11.09 11.20
N GLU A 178 19.23 10.80 10.21
CA GLU A 178 20.04 11.81 9.53
C GLU A 178 19.14 12.91 8.94
N THR A 179 18.11 12.51 8.19
CA THR A 179 17.18 13.46 7.59
C THR A 179 16.37 14.21 8.66
N TYR A 180 15.98 13.55 9.74
CA TYR A 180 15.27 14.15 10.88
C TYR A 180 16.10 15.24 11.56
N TYR A 181 17.36 14.97 11.87
CA TYR A 181 18.26 15.96 12.47
C TYR A 181 18.60 17.08 11.48
N ALA A 182 18.82 16.76 10.20
CA ALA A 182 19.04 17.76 9.15
C ALA A 182 17.81 18.64 8.90
N SER A 183 16.63 18.20 9.32
CA SER A 183 15.38 18.98 9.30
C SER A 183 15.15 19.81 10.57
N GLY A 184 16.11 19.83 11.51
CA GLY A 184 16.02 20.56 12.78
C GLY A 184 15.29 19.79 13.90
N GLY A 185 15.13 18.47 13.77
CA GLY A 185 14.53 17.64 14.80
C GLY A 185 15.37 17.63 16.11
N PRO A 186 14.73 17.65 17.30
CA PRO A 186 15.45 17.55 18.58
C PRO A 186 16.17 16.21 18.73
N TYR A 187 17.26 16.18 19.50
CA TYR A 187 18.01 14.96 19.76
C TYR A 187 17.14 13.83 20.35
N LEU A 188 17.22 12.63 19.75
CA LEU A 188 16.59 11.42 20.27
C LEU A 188 17.64 10.54 20.94
N SER A 189 17.45 10.26 22.22
CA SER A 189 18.40 9.44 22.98
C SER A 189 18.41 7.97 22.51
N PRO A 190 19.55 7.27 22.60
CA PRO A 190 19.63 5.86 22.25
C PRO A 190 18.72 4.97 23.11
N SER A 191 18.48 5.33 24.37
CA SER A 191 17.53 4.62 25.24
C SER A 191 16.09 4.76 24.74
N PHE A 192 15.70 5.96 24.33
CA PHE A 192 14.39 6.20 23.73
C PHE A 192 14.19 5.39 22.45
N LEU A 193 15.16 5.40 21.54
CA LEU A 193 15.08 4.65 20.28
C LEU A 193 14.99 3.14 20.52
N ARG A 194 15.80 2.59 21.44
CA ARG A 194 15.74 1.18 21.82
C ARG A 194 14.40 0.80 22.44
N ALA A 195 13.87 1.63 23.33
CA ALA A 195 12.55 1.40 23.91
C ALA A 195 11.45 1.40 22.83
N ALA A 196 11.49 2.36 21.90
CA ALA A 196 10.54 2.42 20.78
C ALA A 196 10.62 1.16 19.90
N GLN A 197 11.83 0.69 19.56
CA GLN A 197 12.03 -0.55 18.81
C GLN A 197 11.44 -1.78 19.53
N GLN A 198 11.71 -1.91 20.83
CA GLN A 198 11.21 -3.04 21.63
C GLN A 198 9.69 -3.02 21.79
N ILE A 199 9.11 -1.86 22.10
CA ILE A 199 7.66 -1.68 22.22
C ILE A 199 6.98 -2.01 20.90
N LEU A 200 7.51 -1.50 19.78
CA LEU A 200 6.92 -1.70 18.47
C LEU A 200 7.01 -3.16 18.01
N LEU A 201 8.15 -3.82 18.25
CA LEU A 201 8.30 -5.25 18.00
C LEU A 201 7.32 -6.08 18.85
N GLY A 202 7.21 -5.79 20.15
CA GLY A 202 6.26 -6.45 21.03
C GLY A 202 4.80 -6.24 20.59
N ALA A 203 4.47 -5.04 20.14
CA ALA A 203 3.15 -4.73 19.59
C ALA A 203 2.87 -5.48 18.28
N ALA A 204 3.84 -5.55 17.36
CA ALA A 204 3.73 -6.28 16.10
C ALA A 204 3.51 -7.78 16.33
N ILE A 205 4.28 -8.40 17.22
CA ILE A 205 4.12 -9.81 17.61
C ILE A 205 2.73 -10.04 18.22
N SER A 206 2.32 -9.16 19.13
CA SER A 206 0.99 -9.25 19.77
C SER A 206 -0.14 -9.13 18.74
N ALA A 207 -0.03 -8.19 17.79
CA ALA A 207 -1.00 -8.03 16.72
C ALA A 207 -1.06 -9.26 15.81
N SER A 208 0.08 -9.87 15.47
CA SER A 208 0.13 -11.14 14.72
C SER A 208 -0.55 -12.28 15.46
N ILE A 209 -0.32 -12.44 16.77
CA ILE A 209 -1.00 -13.46 17.58
C ILE A 209 -2.52 -13.25 17.57
N LEU A 210 -2.97 -12.01 17.77
CA LEU A 210 -4.40 -11.68 17.73
C LEU A 210 -5.01 -11.90 16.34
N PHE A 211 -4.29 -11.53 15.28
CA PHE A 211 -4.66 -11.79 13.89
C PHE A 211 -4.83 -13.29 13.64
N LEU A 212 -3.83 -14.10 13.98
CA LEU A 212 -3.88 -15.56 13.79
C LEU A 212 -4.98 -16.20 14.63
N GLY A 213 -5.13 -15.80 15.90
CA GLY A 213 -6.20 -16.28 16.77
C GLY A 213 -7.59 -15.96 16.21
N ASN A 214 -7.80 -14.74 15.72
CA ASN A 214 -9.05 -14.37 15.05
C ASN A 214 -9.24 -15.11 13.73
N PHE A 215 -8.19 -15.31 12.94
CA PHE A 215 -8.23 -16.05 11.68
C PHE A 215 -8.71 -17.50 11.92
N VAL A 216 -8.07 -18.21 12.87
CA VAL A 216 -8.45 -19.57 13.27
C VAL A 216 -9.88 -19.60 13.80
N ARG A 217 -10.26 -18.69 14.70
CA ARG A 217 -11.63 -18.61 15.23
C ARG A 217 -12.67 -18.44 14.12
N MET A 218 -12.44 -17.53 13.18
CA MET A 218 -13.35 -17.29 12.05
C MET A 218 -13.41 -18.50 11.11
N TRP A 219 -12.31 -19.25 10.99
CA TRP A 219 -12.29 -20.49 10.24
C TRP A 219 -13.17 -21.58 10.87
N VAL A 220 -13.04 -21.78 12.18
CA VAL A 220 -13.80 -22.77 12.97
C VAL A 220 -15.30 -22.46 12.96
N VAL A 221 -15.69 -21.19 13.09
CA VAL A 221 -17.11 -20.75 13.10
C VAL A 221 -17.72 -20.68 11.68
N GLY A 222 -16.97 -21.10 10.64
CA GLY A 222 -17.46 -21.14 9.26
C GLY A 222 -17.49 -19.79 8.54
N LYS A 223 -17.07 -18.69 9.18
CA LYS A 223 -16.94 -17.34 8.60
C LYS A 223 -15.55 -17.12 8.01
N ARG A 224 -15.10 -18.08 7.18
CA ARG A 224 -13.71 -18.22 6.72
C ARG A 224 -13.20 -16.95 6.00
N PRO A 225 -12.19 -16.25 6.55
CA PRO A 225 -11.49 -15.20 5.82
C PRO A 225 -10.68 -15.79 4.66
N ASN A 226 -10.25 -14.95 3.72
CA ASN A 226 -9.47 -15.45 2.59
C ASN A 226 -8.07 -15.89 3.05
N PRO A 227 -7.63 -17.13 2.75
CA PRO A 227 -6.33 -17.65 3.19
C PRO A 227 -5.13 -16.95 2.54
N VAL A 228 -5.30 -16.30 1.39
CA VAL A 228 -4.23 -15.54 0.72
C VAL A 228 -3.63 -14.48 1.65
N LYS A 229 -4.43 -13.95 2.58
CA LYS A 229 -3.95 -12.94 3.54
C LYS A 229 -2.82 -13.43 4.44
N LEU A 230 -2.73 -14.73 4.73
CA LEU A 230 -1.62 -15.30 5.52
C LEU A 230 -0.27 -15.19 4.81
N ALA A 231 -0.27 -15.01 3.47
CA ALA A 231 0.94 -14.77 2.70
C ALA A 231 1.23 -13.28 2.52
N LEU A 232 0.27 -12.39 2.81
CA LEU A 232 0.38 -10.94 2.61
C LEU A 232 0.67 -10.17 3.92
N LEU A 233 0.40 -10.79 5.08
CA LEU A 233 0.55 -10.23 6.42
C LEU A 233 1.41 -11.16 7.28
#